data_AF-A0A235HML0-F1
#
_entry.id   AF-A0A235HML0-F1
#
_cell.length_a   1.000
_cell.length_b   1.000
_cell.length_c   1.000
_cell.angle_alpha   90.00
_cell.angle_beta   90.00
_cell.angle_gamma   90.00
#
_symmetry.space_group_name_H-M   'P 1'
#
loop_
_entity.id
_entity.type
_entity.pdbx_description
1 polymer ?
#
loop_
_entity_poly.entity_id
_entity_poly.type
_entity_poly.pdbx_seq_one_letter_code
_entity_poly.pdbx_strand_id
1 'polypeptide(L)'
;MSDSLLRATYGNFAALLLADIEGDGLKECIDICQPNELSANIVKIPHHGAYPKNGDDLRQLLEAIDPEIAVLSVGSNNKYGHVVPELFSLLLSLKNDTSKRLEQFICTEVTRSCVHSASERISMGKSGLEKQQLCAGETTILAETSGTWKREKEAEHENVISTLKYPACKGCIDLSVVSI
;
A
#
# COMPACT_ATOMS: atom_id res chain seq x y z
N MET A 1 4.21 15.48 15.95
CA MET A 1 4.12 14.11 16.47
C MET A 1 5.38 13.40 16.00
N SER A 2 6.01 12.60 16.86
CA SER A 2 7.16 11.77 16.48
C SER A 2 6.63 10.38 16.14
N ASP A 3 6.34 10.13 14.87
CA ASP A 3 5.98 8.79 14.41
C ASP A 3 7.23 7.91 14.35
N SER A 4 7.06 6.62 14.60
CA SER A 4 8.18 5.66 14.68
C SER A 4 8.14 4.69 13.52
N LEU A 5 9.29 4.48 12.90
CA LEU A 5 9.55 3.41 11.94
C LEU A 5 10.03 2.18 12.70
N LEU A 6 9.45 1.01 12.41
CA LEU A 6 9.91 -0.27 12.98
C LEU A 6 10.39 -1.20 11.86
N ARG A 7 11.62 -1.69 11.98
CA ARG A 7 12.14 -2.77 11.14
C ARG A 7 12.25 -4.05 11.95
N ALA A 8 11.52 -5.08 11.53
CA ALA A 8 11.61 -6.42 12.10
C ALA A 8 12.45 -7.32 11.18
N THR A 9 13.44 -8.02 11.74
CA THR A 9 14.36 -8.89 10.97
C THR A 9 14.35 -10.32 11.48
N TYR A 10 14.45 -11.28 10.57
CA TYR A 10 14.61 -12.70 10.89
C TYR A 10 15.51 -13.39 9.84
N GLY A 11 16.79 -13.55 10.14
CA GLY A 11 17.79 -13.94 9.14
C GLY A 11 17.84 -12.91 8.01
N ASN A 12 17.68 -13.36 6.76
CA ASN A 12 17.62 -12.49 5.58
C ASN A 12 16.23 -11.90 5.30
N PHE A 13 15.22 -12.25 6.11
CA PHE A 13 13.89 -11.64 5.99
C PHE A 13 13.82 -10.31 6.76
N ALA A 14 13.18 -9.30 6.17
CA ALA A 14 12.86 -8.07 6.85
C ALA A 14 11.46 -7.53 6.49
N ALA A 15 10.79 -6.96 7.48
CA ALA A 15 9.54 -6.22 7.33
C ALA A 15 9.69 -4.81 7.90
N LEU A 16 9.18 -3.81 7.19
CA LEU A 16 9.21 -2.41 7.59
C LEU A 16 7.80 -1.89 7.84
N LEU A 17 7.55 -1.40 9.05
CA LEU A 17 6.27 -0.83 9.46
C LEU A 17 6.43 0.68 9.62
N LEU A 18 5.84 1.44 8.71
CA LEU A 18 6.01 2.90 8.61
C LEU A 18 5.01 3.70 9.46
N ALA A 19 4.26 3.02 10.35
CA ALA A 19 3.22 3.62 11.19
C ALA A 19 2.35 4.61 10.41
N ASP A 20 2.26 5.85 10.87
CA ASP A 20 1.53 6.95 10.24
C ASP A 20 2.48 8.11 9.83
N ILE A 21 3.75 7.78 9.52
CA ILE A 21 4.77 8.77 9.10
C ILE A 21 4.29 9.56 7.88
N GLU A 22 4.34 10.89 7.97
CA GLU A 22 3.96 11.83 6.91
C GLU A 22 4.92 13.02 6.83
N GLY A 23 4.84 13.77 5.73
CA GLY A 23 5.55 15.04 5.56
C GLY A 23 7.06 14.90 5.74
N ASP A 24 7.65 15.80 6.53
CA ASP A 24 9.10 15.84 6.81
C ASP A 24 9.62 14.52 7.39
N GLY A 25 8.79 13.74 8.09
CA GLY A 25 9.18 12.43 8.62
C GLY A 25 9.53 11.41 7.53
N LEU A 26 8.92 11.50 6.34
CA LEU A 26 9.29 10.64 5.20
C LEU A 26 10.69 10.98 4.69
N LYS A 27 11.01 12.28 4.61
CA LYS A 27 12.32 12.77 4.20
C LYS A 27 13.38 12.41 5.23
N GLU A 28 13.09 12.58 6.53
CA GLU A 28 13.99 12.19 7.61
C GLU A 28 14.36 10.71 7.54
N CYS A 29 13.42 9.81 7.23
CA CYS A 29 13.71 8.38 7.06
C CYS A 29 14.79 8.14 5.99
N ILE A 30 14.73 8.86 4.86
CA ILE A 30 15.73 8.75 3.79
C ILE A 30 17.06 9.38 4.20
N ASP A 31 17.03 10.51 4.89
CA ASP A 31 18.25 11.25 5.25
C ASP A 31 19.07 10.52 6.34
N ILE A 32 18.41 9.85 7.28
CA ILE A 32 19.08 9.26 8.45
C ILE A 32 19.38 7.76 8.30
N CYS A 33 18.55 7.02 7.55
CA CYS A 33 18.71 5.57 7.40
C CYS A 33 19.65 5.24 6.24
N GLN A 34 20.52 4.26 6.45
CA GLN A 34 21.31 3.68 5.39
C GLN A 34 20.43 2.79 4.49
N PRO A 35 20.78 2.60 3.20
CA PRO A 35 19.98 1.78 2.28
C PRO A 35 19.68 0.35 2.79
N ASN A 36 20.64 -0.28 3.48
CA ASN A 36 20.49 -1.61 4.08
C ASN A 36 19.56 -1.62 5.32
N GLU A 37 19.33 -0.48 5.95
CA GLU A 37 18.38 -0.31 7.06
C GLU A 37 16.95 -0.10 6.57
N LEU A 38 16.76 0.33 5.32
CA LEU A 38 15.44 0.49 4.71
C LEU A 38 15.01 -0.74 3.92
N SER A 39 15.95 -1.49 3.33
CA SER A 39 15.64 -2.69 2.55
C SER A 39 14.85 -3.72 3.35
N ALA A 40 13.71 -4.14 2.79
CA ALA A 40 12.79 -5.11 3.37
C ALA A 40 12.09 -5.94 2.31
N ASN A 41 11.60 -7.13 2.65
CA ASN A 41 10.72 -7.91 1.78
C ASN A 41 9.28 -7.36 1.84
N ILE A 42 8.87 -6.87 3.00
CA ILE A 42 7.51 -6.41 3.25
C ILE A 42 7.53 -4.97 3.75
N VAL A 43 6.66 -4.13 3.19
CA VAL A 43 6.38 -2.81 3.77
C VAL A 43 4.91 -2.70 4.15
N LYS A 44 4.60 -2.22 5.35
CA LYS A 44 3.29 -1.62 5.64
C LYS A 44 3.36 -0.15 5.27
N ILE A 45 2.56 0.24 4.27
CA ILE A 45 2.43 1.62 3.81
C ILE A 45 1.97 2.52 4.97
N PRO A 46 2.52 3.75 5.09
CA PRO A 46 2.18 4.65 6.18
C PRO A 46 0.72 5.14 6.08
N HIS A 47 0.17 5.51 7.23
CA HIS A 47 -1.03 6.35 7.34
C HIS A 47 -2.20 5.86 6.48
N HIS A 48 -2.46 4.55 6.52
CA HIS A 48 -3.57 3.92 5.78
C HIS A 48 -3.55 4.13 4.26
N GLY A 49 -2.42 4.50 3.67
CA GLY A 49 -2.32 4.89 2.27
C GLY A 49 -2.79 6.31 1.98
N ALA A 50 -2.63 7.22 2.95
CA ALA A 50 -2.49 8.62 2.65
C ALA A 50 -1.29 8.82 1.72
N TYR A 51 -1.44 9.76 0.78
CA TYR A 51 -0.36 10.14 -0.12
C TYR A 51 0.01 11.59 0.19
N PRO A 52 1.28 11.87 0.49
CA PRO A 52 1.70 13.23 0.79
C PRO A 52 1.55 14.09 -0.46
N LYS A 53 1.48 15.41 -0.26
CA LYS A 53 1.45 16.37 -1.36
C LYS A 53 2.70 16.16 -2.25
N ASN A 54 2.50 16.08 -3.56
CA ASN A 54 3.51 15.75 -4.60
C ASN A 54 4.04 14.31 -4.57
N GLY A 55 4.13 13.66 -3.40
CA GLY A 55 4.40 12.21 -3.33
C GLY A 55 5.85 11.77 -3.49
N ASP A 56 6.75 12.69 -3.79
CA ASP A 56 8.14 12.38 -4.14
C ASP A 56 8.91 11.74 -2.97
N ASP A 57 8.66 12.16 -1.73
CA ASP A 57 9.33 11.58 -0.56
C ASP A 57 8.87 10.13 -0.31
N LEU A 58 7.56 9.86 -0.45
CA LEU A 58 7.04 8.50 -0.34
C LEU A 58 7.55 7.61 -1.48
N ARG A 59 7.63 8.14 -2.70
CA ARG A 59 8.24 7.44 -3.84
C ARG A 59 9.69 7.07 -3.54
N GLN A 60 10.52 8.04 -3.15
CA GLN A 60 11.94 7.81 -2.83
C GLN A 60 12.08 6.78 -1.71
N LEU A 61 11.26 6.88 -0.67
CA LEU A 61 11.24 5.92 0.43
C LEU A 61 10.89 4.51 -0.05
N LEU A 62 9.83 4.34 -0.86
CA LEU A 62 9.47 3.02 -1.42
C LEU A 62 10.52 2.49 -2.40
N GLU A 63 11.19 3.35 -3.16
CA GLU A 63 12.28 2.97 -4.05
C GLU A 63 13.54 2.53 -3.28
N ALA A 64 13.80 3.11 -2.10
CA ALA A 64 14.89 2.73 -1.22
C ALA A 64 14.59 1.45 -0.43
N ILE A 65 13.34 1.25 -0.02
CA ILE A 65 12.89 0.01 0.64
C ILE A 65 12.90 -1.16 -0.35
N ASP A 66 12.49 -0.89 -1.60
CA ASP A 66 12.35 -1.85 -2.70
C ASP A 66 11.66 -3.16 -2.25
N PRO A 67 10.43 -3.10 -1.71
CA PRO A 67 9.76 -4.26 -1.11
C PRO A 67 9.28 -5.25 -2.17
N GLU A 68 9.06 -6.51 -1.78
CA GLU A 68 8.40 -7.52 -2.60
C GLU A 68 6.87 -7.44 -2.50
N ILE A 69 6.36 -7.02 -1.33
CA ILE A 69 4.93 -6.73 -1.13
C ILE A 69 4.71 -5.46 -0.30
N ALA A 70 3.71 -4.67 -0.71
CA ALA A 70 3.22 -3.52 0.04
C ALA A 70 1.82 -3.77 0.63
N VAL A 71 1.67 -3.57 1.94
CA VAL A 71 0.41 -3.76 2.67
C VAL A 71 -0.19 -2.42 3.05
N LEU A 72 -1.41 -2.17 2.60
CA LEU A 72 -2.22 -1.01 2.96
C LEU A 72 -3.24 -1.44 4.02
N SER A 73 -2.95 -1.10 5.27
CA SER A 73 -3.90 -1.28 6.37
C SER A 73 -4.93 -0.16 6.32
N VAL A 74 -6.10 -0.43 5.74
CA VAL A 74 -7.16 0.54 5.52
C VAL A 74 -8.52 -0.13 5.68
N GLY A 75 -9.49 0.61 6.21
CA GLY A 75 -10.88 0.14 6.34
C GLY A 75 -11.76 0.59 5.18
N SER A 76 -12.72 -0.23 4.78
CA SER A 76 -13.71 0.08 3.74
C SER A 76 -14.48 1.37 4.06
N ASN A 77 -14.80 1.60 5.33
CA ASN A 77 -15.54 2.76 5.79
C ASN A 77 -14.66 3.99 6.09
N ASN A 78 -13.39 4.01 5.65
CA ASN A 78 -12.47 5.13 5.89
C ASN A 78 -13.09 6.46 5.43
N LYS A 79 -13.08 7.48 6.29
CA LYS A 79 -13.73 8.78 6.04
C LYS A 79 -12.78 9.85 5.49
N TYR A 80 -11.54 9.48 5.21
CA TYR A 80 -10.47 10.39 4.80
C TYR A 80 -10.16 10.30 3.30
N GLY A 81 -10.80 9.36 2.60
CA GLY A 81 -10.63 9.15 1.17
C GLY A 81 -9.45 8.25 0.82
N HIS A 82 -8.84 7.60 1.82
CA HIS A 82 -7.77 6.64 1.62
C HIS A 82 -8.34 5.27 1.22
N VAL A 83 -7.67 4.52 0.36
CA VAL A 83 -6.39 4.84 -0.31
C VAL A 83 -6.66 5.77 -1.50
N VAL A 84 -5.83 6.81 -1.65
CA VAL A 84 -5.99 7.77 -2.76
C VAL A 84 -5.49 7.18 -4.08
N PRO A 85 -6.10 7.51 -5.24
CA PRO A 85 -5.73 6.94 -6.54
C PRO A 85 -4.24 7.10 -6.91
N GLU A 86 -3.62 8.21 -6.53
CA GLU A 86 -2.22 8.54 -6.81
C GLU A 86 -1.26 7.52 -6.21
N LEU A 87 -1.55 7.03 -5.00
CA LEU A 87 -0.75 5.98 -4.38
C LEU A 87 -0.88 4.65 -5.14
N PHE A 88 -2.07 4.31 -5.64
CA PHE A 88 -2.23 3.14 -6.50
C PHE A 88 -1.45 3.29 -7.80
N SER A 89 -1.45 4.46 -8.42
CA SER A 89 -0.62 4.74 -9.60
C SER A 89 0.87 4.57 -9.32
N LEU A 90 1.37 5.06 -8.17
CA LEU A 90 2.76 4.85 -7.75
C LEU A 90 3.08 3.36 -7.58
N LEU A 91 2.26 2.62 -6.83
CA LEU A 91 2.49 1.19 -6.58
C LEU A 91 2.43 0.36 -7.86
N LEU A 92 1.52 0.69 -8.78
CA LEU A 92 1.49 0.05 -10.11
C LEU A 92 2.73 0.38 -10.94
N SER A 93 3.21 1.62 -10.89
CA SER A 93 4.45 2.02 -11.57
C SER A 93 5.64 1.22 -11.04
N LEU A 94 5.79 1.09 -9.72
CA LEU A 94 6.87 0.31 -9.11
C LEU A 94 6.74 -1.17 -9.43
N LYS A 95 5.51 -1.71 -9.39
CA LYS A 95 5.23 -3.11 -9.69
C LYS A 95 5.51 -3.48 -11.16
N ASN A 96 5.34 -2.54 -12.08
CA ASN A 96 5.56 -2.75 -13.52
C ASN A 96 7.01 -2.46 -13.94
N ASP A 97 7.83 -1.92 -13.06
CA ASP A 97 9.25 -1.68 -13.30
C ASP A 97 10.04 -2.97 -13.00
N THR A 98 10.63 -3.58 -14.03
CA THR A 98 11.37 -4.84 -13.89
C THR A 98 12.68 -4.71 -13.13
N SER A 99 13.12 -3.49 -12.79
CA SER A 99 14.26 -3.25 -11.90
C SER A 99 13.89 -3.26 -10.42
N LYS A 100 12.59 -3.29 -10.09
CA LYS A 100 12.07 -3.31 -8.73
C LYS A 100 11.61 -4.70 -8.33
N ARG A 101 11.59 -4.96 -7.02
CA ARG A 101 11.13 -6.24 -6.46
C ARG A 101 9.63 -6.30 -6.19
N LEU A 102 8.90 -5.19 -6.29
CA LEU A 102 7.49 -5.14 -5.91
C LEU A 102 6.63 -6.03 -6.82
N GLU A 103 6.19 -7.16 -6.30
CA GLU A 103 5.36 -8.09 -7.06
C GLU A 103 3.87 -7.83 -6.82
N GLN A 104 3.51 -7.40 -5.61
CA GLN A 104 2.12 -7.28 -5.18
C GLN A 104 1.93 -6.10 -4.21
N PHE A 105 0.72 -5.56 -4.19
CA PHE A 105 0.27 -4.74 -3.09
C PHE A 105 -1.19 -5.06 -2.75
N ILE A 106 -1.54 -5.01 -1.47
CA ILE A 106 -2.82 -5.49 -0.96
C ILE A 106 -3.42 -4.51 0.04
N CYS A 107 -4.75 -4.43 0.09
CA CYS A 107 -5.48 -3.71 1.13
C CYS A 107 -6.11 -4.71 2.10
N THR A 108 -6.12 -4.40 3.40
CA THR A 108 -6.81 -5.24 4.41
C THR A 108 -8.31 -5.31 4.14
N GLU A 109 -8.91 -4.21 3.71
CA GLU A 109 -10.32 -4.13 3.32
C GLU A 109 -10.49 -3.56 1.91
N VAL A 110 -11.64 -3.80 1.29
CA VAL A 110 -11.96 -3.28 -0.03
C VAL A 110 -12.08 -1.76 0.05
N THR A 111 -11.35 -1.06 -0.81
CA THR A 111 -11.39 0.41 -0.88
C THR A 111 -12.46 0.87 -1.87
N ARG A 112 -12.94 2.11 -1.70
CA ARG A 112 -13.85 2.75 -2.66
C ARG A 112 -13.32 2.76 -4.10
N SER A 113 -12.00 2.81 -4.27
CA SER A 113 -11.33 2.79 -5.58
C SER A 113 -11.45 1.45 -6.29
N CYS A 114 -11.73 0.37 -5.55
CA CYS A 114 -11.97 -0.94 -6.14
C CYS A 114 -13.43 -1.18 -6.56
N VAL A 115 -14.36 -0.35 -6.09
CA VAL A 115 -15.80 -0.50 -6.31
C VAL A 115 -16.34 0.56 -7.27
N HIS A 116 -15.88 1.80 -7.11
CA HIS A 116 -16.44 2.97 -7.76
C HIS A 116 -15.53 3.56 -8.84
N SER A 117 -16.15 4.09 -9.89
CA SER A 117 -15.46 4.85 -10.95
C SER A 117 -14.86 6.15 -10.42
N ALA A 118 -14.04 6.84 -11.22
CA ALA A 118 -13.51 8.14 -10.83
C ALA A 118 -14.63 9.17 -10.59
N SER A 119 -15.66 9.19 -11.45
CA SER A 119 -16.81 10.10 -11.34
C SER A 119 -17.68 9.85 -10.11
N GLU A 120 -17.90 8.58 -9.76
CA GLU A 120 -18.61 8.19 -8.54
C GLU A 120 -17.82 8.63 -7.30
N ARG A 121 -16.49 8.43 -7.28
CA ARG A 121 -15.65 8.84 -6.14
C ARG A 121 -15.64 10.36 -5.93
N ILE A 122 -15.69 11.16 -6.99
CA ILE A 122 -15.83 12.62 -6.89
C ILE A 122 -17.16 12.96 -6.20
N SER A 123 -18.25 12.34 -6.64
CA SER A 123 -19.59 12.57 -6.08
C SER A 123 -19.70 12.17 -4.60
N MET A 124 -18.97 11.13 -4.20
CA MET A 124 -18.93 10.62 -2.81
C MET A 124 -18.02 11.43 -1.87
N GLY A 125 -17.22 12.38 -2.38
CA GLY A 125 -16.29 13.17 -1.59
C GLY A 125 -15.14 12.34 -1.01
N LYS A 126 -14.92 12.39 0.32
CA LYS A 126 -13.88 11.60 1.03
C LYS A 126 -14.41 10.30 1.66
N SER A 127 -15.72 10.05 1.58
CA SER A 127 -16.31 8.88 2.19
C SER A 127 -15.82 7.58 1.54
N GLY A 128 -15.62 6.56 2.37
CA GLY A 128 -15.42 5.18 1.96
C GLY A 128 -16.74 4.49 1.56
N LEU A 129 -16.74 3.17 1.55
CA LEU A 129 -17.92 2.35 1.34
C LEU A 129 -18.91 2.47 2.52
N GLU A 130 -20.17 2.12 2.28
CA GLU A 130 -21.21 2.13 3.33
C GLU A 130 -21.06 0.95 4.30
N LYS A 131 -20.58 -0.20 3.82
CA LYS A 131 -20.41 -1.43 4.60
C LYS A 131 -18.96 -1.88 4.58
N GLN A 132 -18.54 -2.46 5.70
CA GLN A 132 -17.25 -3.12 5.79
C GLN A 132 -17.20 -4.31 4.83
N GLN A 133 -16.10 -4.44 4.09
CA GLN A 133 -15.85 -5.61 3.25
C GLN A 133 -14.37 -5.97 3.32
N LEU A 134 -14.06 -7.14 3.87
CA LEU A 134 -12.68 -7.64 3.91
C LEU A 134 -12.15 -7.88 2.49
N CYS A 135 -10.87 -7.59 2.30
CA CYS A 135 -10.15 -7.90 1.06
C CYS A 135 -9.07 -8.94 1.36
N ALA A 136 -7.81 -8.53 1.54
CA ALA A 136 -6.80 -9.47 2.05
C ALA A 136 -7.06 -9.84 3.52
N GLY A 137 -7.81 -9.01 4.25
CA GLY A 137 -8.15 -9.24 5.66
C GLY A 137 -6.91 -9.29 6.55
N GLU A 138 -6.96 -10.17 7.54
CA GLU A 138 -5.79 -10.52 8.35
C GLU A 138 -4.70 -11.10 7.47
N THR A 139 -3.52 -10.48 7.50
CA THR A 139 -2.38 -10.88 6.68
C THR A 139 -1.31 -11.55 7.55
N THR A 140 -1.21 -12.87 7.43
CA THR A 140 -0.17 -13.68 8.09
C THR A 140 0.98 -13.96 7.13
N ILE A 141 2.20 -13.73 7.60
CA ILE A 141 3.44 -13.98 6.85
C ILE A 141 4.22 -15.07 7.55
N LEU A 142 4.54 -16.13 6.79
CA LEU A 142 5.42 -17.21 7.21
C LEU A 142 6.80 -16.93 6.61
N ALA A 143 7.76 -16.53 7.46
CA ALA A 143 9.10 -16.15 7.04
C ALA A 143 10.15 -17.20 7.45
N GLU A 144 11.15 -17.40 6.59
CA GLU A 144 12.31 -18.24 6.84
C GLU A 144 13.58 -17.38 6.97
N THR A 145 14.59 -17.88 7.70
CA THR A 145 15.88 -17.17 7.85
C THR A 145 16.65 -17.02 6.54
N SER A 146 16.28 -17.79 5.50
CA SER A 146 16.81 -17.68 4.14
C SER A 146 16.41 -16.37 3.44
N GLY A 147 15.34 -15.71 3.92
CA GLY A 147 14.71 -14.56 3.28
C GLY A 147 13.45 -14.93 2.49
N THR A 148 13.24 -16.22 2.24
CA THR A 148 11.99 -16.73 1.65
C THR A 148 10.82 -16.50 2.60
N TRP A 149 9.68 -16.13 2.06
CA TRP A 149 8.44 -15.98 2.82
C TRP A 149 7.23 -16.37 1.98
N LYS A 150 6.10 -16.61 2.66
CA LYS A 150 4.79 -16.88 2.04
C LYS A 150 3.71 -16.12 2.79
N ARG A 151 2.67 -15.70 2.08
CA ARG A 151 1.47 -15.13 2.69
C ARG A 151 0.38 -16.20 2.78
N GLU A 152 -0.32 -16.23 3.91
CA GLU A 152 -1.51 -17.09 4.01
C GLU A 152 -2.72 -16.45 3.31
N LYS A 153 -3.73 -17.27 2.98
CA LYS A 153 -5.02 -16.82 2.44
C LYS A 153 -4.93 -16.01 1.13
N GLU A 154 -3.90 -16.24 0.32
CA GLU A 154 -3.77 -15.58 -0.99
C GLU A 154 -4.96 -15.87 -1.91
N ALA A 155 -5.46 -17.11 -1.92
CA ALA A 155 -6.63 -17.49 -2.72
C ALA A 155 -7.92 -16.78 -2.28
N GLU A 156 -8.10 -16.50 -0.98
CA GLU A 156 -9.25 -15.75 -0.49
C GLU A 156 -9.22 -14.31 -0.99
N HIS A 157 -8.04 -13.67 -0.98
CA HIS A 157 -7.84 -12.35 -1.57
C HIS A 157 -8.18 -12.34 -3.06
N GLU A 158 -7.66 -13.30 -3.83
CA GLU A 158 -7.96 -13.42 -5.27
C GLU A 158 -9.46 -13.62 -5.54
N ASN A 159 -10.14 -14.42 -4.73
CA ASN A 159 -11.59 -14.60 -4.82
C ASN A 159 -12.32 -13.28 -4.60
N VAL A 160 -11.96 -12.49 -3.58
CA VAL A 160 -12.59 -11.19 -3.34
C VAL A 160 -12.39 -10.25 -4.52
N ILE A 161 -11.15 -10.04 -4.96
CA ILE A 161 -10.87 -9.05 -6.02
C ILE A 161 -11.43 -9.44 -7.38
N SER A 162 -11.66 -10.74 -7.63
CA SER A 162 -12.33 -11.21 -8.85
C SER A 162 -13.79 -10.73 -8.96
N THR A 163 -14.40 -10.37 -7.83
CA THR A 163 -15.78 -9.84 -7.78
C THR A 163 -15.85 -8.31 -7.91
N LEU A 164 -14.71 -7.62 -7.86
CA LEU A 164 -14.65 -6.16 -7.84
C LEU A 164 -14.62 -5.61 -9.26
N LYS A 165 -15.25 -4.44 -9.45
CA LYS A 165 -15.31 -3.78 -10.77
C LYS A 165 -13.97 -3.16 -11.15
N TYR A 166 -13.21 -2.65 -10.18
CA TYR A 166 -11.98 -1.89 -10.40
C TYR A 166 -10.82 -2.33 -9.50
N PRO A 167 -10.51 -3.64 -9.35
CA PRO A 167 -9.51 -4.11 -8.39
C PRO A 167 -8.16 -3.40 -8.57
N ALA A 168 -7.87 -2.44 -7.70
CA ALA A 168 -6.76 -1.51 -7.88
C ALA A 168 -5.40 -2.23 -7.85
N CYS A 169 -5.26 -3.27 -7.01
CA CYS A 169 -4.08 -4.14 -6.94
C CYS A 169 -3.78 -4.91 -8.23
N LYS A 170 -4.75 -5.01 -9.15
CA LYS A 170 -4.59 -5.61 -10.48
C LYS A 170 -4.48 -4.58 -11.60
N GLY A 171 -4.39 -3.29 -11.26
CA GLY A 171 -4.28 -2.22 -12.25
C GLY A 171 -5.59 -1.84 -12.93
N CYS A 172 -6.72 -2.31 -12.40
CA CYS A 172 -8.05 -2.04 -12.97
C CYS A 172 -8.71 -0.76 -12.42
N ILE A 173 -7.99 0.04 -11.64
CA ILE A 173 -8.52 1.29 -11.08
C ILE A 173 -8.85 2.27 -12.21
N ASP A 174 -10.03 2.87 -12.16
CA ASP A 174 -10.40 3.98 -13.04
C ASP A 174 -9.70 5.26 -12.57
N LEU A 175 -8.68 5.69 -13.32
CA LEU A 175 -7.89 6.90 -13.08
C LEU A 175 -8.35 8.10 -13.92
N SER A 176 -9.51 8.02 -14.58
CA SER A 176 -9.98 9.12 -15.42
C SER A 176 -10.08 10.43 -14.64
N VAL A 177 -9.53 11.50 -15.22
CA VAL A 177 -9.70 12.85 -14.71
C VAL A 177 -11.05 13.33 -15.23
N VAL A 178 -12.03 13.50 -14.33
CA VAL A 178 -13.29 14.14 -14.72
C VAL A 178 -13.01 15.64 -14.80
N SER A 179 -12.96 16.17 -16.01
CA SER A 179 -12.99 17.60 -16.25
C SER A 179 -14.31 18.14 -15.68
N ILE A 180 -14.22 18.96 -14.63
CA ILE A 180 -15.35 19.74 -14.11
C ILE A 180 -15.39 21.06 -14.88
#